data_AF-A0AAW0XH58-F1
#
_entry.id   AF-A0AAW0XH58-F1
#
_cell.length_a   1.000
_cell.length_b   1.000
_cell.length_c   1.000
_cell.angle_alpha   90.00
_cell.angle_beta   90.00
_cell.angle_gamma   90.00
#
_symmetry.space_group_name_H-M   'P 1'
#
loop_
_entity.id
_entity.type
_entity.pdbx_description
1 polymer ?
#
loop_
_entity_poly.entity_id
_entity_poly.type
_entity_poly.pdbx_seq_one_letter_code
_entity_poly.pdbx_strand_id
1 'polypeptide(L)'
;MLGLHARNCSLMLERHSVEILPICGFASESTSSASVIRDRKSKKSKEKEINHTAVPIDPQEVKCDCIGPPDPESNLRITKFYIPPNETPLERQYRDARFETQEWNQTFWKDHNTKFKKLKEEFIRVRLREKYGNDTKDRKSLSADEMSEFYKKFLDDHQEVHKEYNREWYKKNANNLLLATRVYFQQRGNKQR
;
A
#
# COMPACT_ATOMS: atom_id res chain seq x y z
N MET A 1 32.73 33.87 -4.54
CA MET A 1 32.18 32.90 -5.52
C MET A 1 31.69 31.67 -4.77
N LEU A 2 30.40 31.61 -4.42
CA LEU A 2 29.77 30.38 -3.92
C LEU A 2 28.61 30.05 -4.84
N GLY A 3 28.82 29.01 -5.64
CA GLY A 3 27.88 28.54 -6.65
C GLY A 3 26.68 27.84 -6.01
N LEU A 4 25.51 28.25 -6.46
CA LEU A 4 24.22 27.59 -6.27
C LEU A 4 24.30 26.10 -6.60
N HIS A 5 23.74 25.22 -5.78
CA HIS A 5 23.11 23.95 -6.21
C HIS A 5 22.07 23.48 -5.17
N ALA A 6 21.05 24.33 -4.91
CA ALA A 6 19.83 23.93 -4.19
C ALA A 6 18.63 24.13 -5.12
N ARG A 7 18.60 23.35 -6.20
CA ARG A 7 17.42 23.17 -7.04
C ARG A 7 17.35 21.69 -7.40
N ASN A 8 16.52 20.94 -6.68
CA ASN A 8 15.78 19.76 -7.16
C ASN A 8 15.06 19.03 -6.00
N CYS A 9 14.18 19.72 -5.28
CA CYS A 9 13.24 19.05 -4.37
C CYS A 9 11.77 19.46 -4.60
N SER A 10 11.49 20.15 -5.72
CA SER A 10 10.16 20.69 -6.02
C SER A 10 9.38 19.88 -7.08
N LEU A 11 9.85 18.70 -7.48
CA LEU A 11 9.23 17.88 -8.52
C LEU A 11 9.02 16.40 -8.14
N MET A 12 9.14 16.04 -6.85
CA MET A 12 8.83 14.67 -6.38
C MET A 12 7.43 14.51 -5.78
N LEU A 13 6.56 15.51 -5.90
CA LEU A 13 5.15 15.40 -5.52
C LEU A 13 4.22 15.04 -6.71
N GLU A 14 4.78 14.87 -7.92
CA GLU A 14 3.99 14.69 -9.14
C GLU A 14 4.13 13.31 -9.80
N ARG A 15 4.85 12.36 -9.20
CA ARG A 15 5.01 11.00 -9.77
C ARG A 15 4.54 9.83 -8.91
N HIS A 16 4.07 10.05 -7.69
CA HIS A 16 3.66 8.93 -6.82
C HIS A 16 2.35 9.17 -6.05
N SER A 17 1.47 10.05 -6.55
CA SER A 17 0.16 10.32 -5.91
C SER A 17 -1.06 9.88 -6.69
N VAL A 18 -0.93 9.19 -7.83
CA VAL A 18 -2.10 8.74 -8.61
C VAL A 18 -1.84 7.39 -9.27
N GLU A 19 -1.74 6.33 -8.48
CA GLU A 19 -1.94 4.96 -8.98
C GLU A 19 -2.25 3.99 -7.83
N ILE A 20 -3.19 4.37 -6.96
CA ILE A 20 -4.09 3.34 -6.42
C ILE A 20 -5.18 3.24 -7.47
N LEU A 21 -4.93 2.39 -8.47
CA LEU A 21 -5.90 2.00 -9.49
C LEU A 21 -7.21 1.60 -8.78
N PRO A 22 -8.39 1.83 -9.39
CA PRO A 22 -9.62 1.30 -8.86
C PRO A 22 -9.42 -0.20 -8.57
N ILE A 23 -9.73 -0.60 -7.34
CA ILE A 23 -9.44 -1.91 -6.72
C ILE A 23 -10.00 -3.11 -7.53
N CYS A 24 -10.74 -2.88 -8.62
CA CYS A 24 -11.11 -3.90 -9.58
C CYS A 24 -9.93 -4.50 -10.40
N GLY A 25 -8.71 -3.93 -10.35
CA GLY A 25 -7.59 -4.37 -11.19
C GLY A 25 -6.52 -5.25 -10.53
N PHE A 26 -6.51 -5.41 -9.20
CA PHE A 26 -5.38 -6.03 -8.49
C PHE A 26 -5.69 -7.45 -7.97
N ALA A 27 -6.29 -8.29 -8.83
CA ALA A 27 -6.60 -9.69 -8.52
C ALA A 27 -5.99 -10.69 -9.51
N SER A 28 -4.85 -10.36 -10.15
CA SER A 28 -4.17 -11.30 -11.06
C SER A 28 -2.73 -11.67 -10.69
N GLU A 29 -2.10 -11.08 -9.67
CA GLU A 29 -0.73 -11.46 -9.27
C GLU A 29 -0.69 -12.15 -7.91
N SER A 30 -1.42 -13.26 -7.81
CA SER A 30 -1.03 -14.34 -6.89
C SER A 30 -1.37 -15.70 -7.51
N THR A 31 -0.89 -15.94 -8.73
CA THR A 31 -0.75 -17.30 -9.27
C THR A 31 0.67 -17.50 -9.77
N SER A 32 1.51 -18.13 -8.96
CA SER A 32 2.61 -18.95 -9.48
C SER A 32 3.09 -19.92 -8.43
N SER A 33 2.40 -21.05 -8.35
CA SER A 33 2.97 -22.32 -7.93
C SER A 33 2.40 -23.41 -8.85
N ALA A 34 2.80 -23.34 -10.12
CA ALA A 34 2.73 -24.46 -11.05
C ALA A 34 4.13 -24.62 -11.66
N SER A 35 4.83 -25.66 -11.21
CA SER A 35 6.08 -26.13 -11.75
C SER A 35 5.88 -26.64 -13.17
N VAL A 36 6.41 -25.90 -14.16
CA VAL A 36 6.68 -26.43 -15.50
C VAL A 36 8.19 -26.37 -15.70
N ILE A 37 8.83 -27.52 -15.58
CA ILE A 37 10.24 -27.70 -15.93
C ILE A 37 10.37 -27.46 -17.43
N ARG A 38 11.04 -26.37 -17.81
CA ARG A 38 11.68 -26.22 -19.12
C ARG A 38 13.16 -26.00 -18.89
N ASP A 39 13.94 -27.00 -19.27
CA ASP A 39 15.39 -26.95 -19.31
C ASP A 39 15.87 -25.79 -20.17
N ARG A 40 16.54 -24.81 -19.55
CA ARG A 40 17.42 -23.86 -20.23
C ARG A 40 18.69 -23.69 -19.41
N LYS A 41 19.74 -24.39 -19.84
CA LYS A 41 21.14 -24.20 -19.43
C LYS A 41 21.54 -22.73 -19.66
N SER A 42 21.85 -21.98 -18.62
CA SER A 42 22.68 -20.75 -18.74
C SER A 42 23.35 -20.36 -17.42
N LYS A 43 24.69 -20.42 -17.48
CA LYS A 43 25.76 -19.74 -16.73
C LYS A 43 25.44 -19.05 -15.38
N LYS A 44 26.08 -19.58 -14.33
CA LYS A 44 26.20 -19.05 -12.96
C LYS A 44 26.97 -17.72 -12.93
N SER A 45 26.28 -16.60 -12.72
CA SER A 45 26.87 -15.34 -12.23
C SER A 45 26.62 -15.23 -10.73
N LYS A 46 27.69 -14.98 -9.96
CA LYS A 46 27.64 -14.76 -8.50
C LYS A 46 26.78 -13.54 -8.18
N GLU A 47 25.63 -13.76 -7.55
CA GLU A 47 24.81 -12.72 -6.96
C GLU A 47 25.37 -12.41 -5.56
N LYS A 48 25.75 -11.15 -5.33
CA LYS A 48 26.15 -10.65 -4.02
C LYS A 48 24.89 -10.47 -3.19
N GLU A 49 24.83 -11.18 -2.06
CA GLU A 49 23.82 -11.04 -1.02
C GLU A 49 23.96 -9.65 -0.38
N ILE A 50 23.08 -8.71 -0.77
CA ILE A 50 22.98 -7.40 -0.12
C ILE A 50 21.98 -7.55 1.03
N ASN A 51 22.52 -7.75 2.24
CA ASN A 51 21.76 -7.64 3.47
C ASN A 51 21.29 -6.18 3.64
N HIS A 52 20.11 -5.85 3.11
CA HIS A 52 19.42 -4.61 3.41
C HIS A 52 18.79 -4.69 4.80
N THR A 53 19.61 -4.54 5.83
CA THR A 53 19.11 -4.13 7.15
C THR A 53 18.58 -2.72 6.95
N ALA A 54 17.26 -2.56 6.87
CA ALA A 54 16.61 -1.27 6.76
C ALA A 54 16.92 -0.45 8.03
N VAL A 55 17.92 0.44 7.93
CA VAL A 55 18.20 1.40 9.00
C VAL A 55 16.97 2.28 9.14
N PRO A 56 16.41 2.44 10.36
CA PRO A 56 15.31 3.37 10.57
C PRO A 56 15.80 4.79 10.28
N ILE A 57 15.36 5.37 9.17
CA ILE A 57 15.62 6.79 8.84
C ILE A 57 14.63 7.63 9.64
N ASP A 58 15.14 8.54 10.48
CA ASP A 58 14.32 9.55 11.15
C ASP A 58 13.97 10.66 10.13
N PRO A 59 12.67 10.94 9.87
CA PRO A 59 12.25 12.04 8.99
C PRO A 59 12.87 13.40 9.36
N GLN A 60 13.20 13.61 10.64
CA GLN A 60 13.83 14.85 11.11
C GLN A 60 15.25 15.04 10.56
N GLU A 61 15.97 13.95 10.32
CA GLU A 61 17.33 14.00 9.77
C GLU A 61 17.32 14.31 8.27
N VAL A 62 16.31 13.83 7.54
CA VAL A 62 16.25 13.91 6.06
C VAL A 62 15.37 15.04 5.50
N LYS A 63 14.67 15.79 6.36
CA LYS A 63 13.77 16.91 5.98
C LYS A 63 12.76 16.53 4.88
N CYS A 64 12.32 15.28 4.84
CA CYS A 64 11.37 14.76 3.87
C CYS A 64 10.53 13.65 4.49
N ASP A 65 9.38 13.36 3.87
CA ASP A 65 8.51 12.27 4.29
C ASP A 65 9.22 10.91 4.03
N CYS A 66 9.24 10.04 5.05
CA CYS A 66 9.85 8.71 4.95
C CYS A 66 8.79 7.64 4.68
N ILE A 67 9.04 6.78 3.69
CA ILE A 67 8.18 5.64 3.37
C ILE A 67 8.90 4.35 3.78
N GLY A 68 8.29 3.61 4.70
CA GLY A 68 8.80 2.36 5.24
C GLY A 68 8.50 1.12 4.38
N PRO A 69 8.91 -0.06 4.87
CA PRO A 69 8.50 -1.33 4.27
C PRO A 69 6.96 -1.52 4.34
N PRO A 70 6.40 -2.45 3.54
CA PRO A 70 4.99 -2.83 3.66
C PRO A 70 4.65 -3.35 5.06
N ASP A 71 3.50 -2.94 5.59
CA ASP A 71 2.96 -3.49 6.83
C ASP A 71 2.48 -4.94 6.63
N PRO A 72 2.80 -5.88 7.54
CA PRO A 72 2.48 -7.30 7.36
C PRO A 72 0.97 -7.63 7.44
N GLU A 73 0.16 -6.73 8.00
CA GLU A 73 -1.28 -6.95 8.17
C GLU A 73 -2.08 -6.27 7.05
N SER A 74 -1.85 -4.97 6.83
CA SER A 74 -2.56 -4.18 5.81
C SER A 74 -1.95 -4.29 4.41
N ASN A 75 -0.70 -4.74 4.29
CA ASN A 75 0.14 -4.70 3.07
C ASN A 75 0.43 -3.28 2.54
N LEU A 76 0.06 -2.23 3.27
CA LEU A 76 0.32 -0.84 2.89
C LEU A 76 1.63 -0.34 3.48
N ARG A 77 2.31 0.56 2.77
CA ARG A 77 3.56 1.16 3.28
C ARG A 77 3.26 2.18 4.38
N ILE A 78 4.00 2.07 5.48
CA ILE A 78 3.93 3.05 6.57
C ILE A 78 4.61 4.34 6.12
N THR A 79 3.96 5.48 6.30
CA THR A 79 4.52 6.81 6.00
C THR A 79 4.75 7.57 7.30
N LYS A 80 5.97 8.08 7.49
CA LYS A 80 6.30 9.02 8.58
C LYS A 80 6.46 10.41 7.98
N PHE A 81 5.57 11.33 8.34
CA PHE A 81 5.59 12.70 7.84
C PHE A 81 6.67 13.53 8.53
N TYR A 82 7.41 14.30 7.74
CA TYR A 82 8.37 15.27 8.27
C TYR A 82 7.62 16.44 8.92
N ILE A 83 8.16 16.92 10.05
CA ILE A 83 7.65 18.10 10.77
C ILE A 83 8.71 19.20 10.66
N PRO A 84 8.46 20.28 9.90
CA PRO A 84 9.40 21.37 9.80
C PRO A 84 9.52 22.15 11.12
N PRO A 85 10.70 22.68 11.47
CA PRO A 85 10.91 23.37 12.74
C PRO A 85 10.08 24.66 12.90
N ASN A 86 9.68 25.29 11.80
CA ASN A 86 8.83 26.49 11.78
C ASN A 86 7.46 26.19 11.15
N GLU A 87 6.84 25.06 11.49
CA GLU A 87 5.53 24.64 10.97
C GLU A 87 4.45 25.67 11.30
N THR A 88 3.81 26.21 10.28
CA THR A 88 2.65 27.08 10.43
C THR A 88 1.41 26.27 10.86
N PRO A 89 0.41 26.88 11.51
CA PRO A 89 -0.81 26.17 11.89
C PRO A 89 -1.53 25.47 10.73
N LEU A 90 -1.47 26.05 9.52
CA LEU A 90 -2.07 25.45 8.33
C LEU A 90 -1.26 24.27 7.77
N GLU A 91 0.07 24.34 7.81
CA GLU A 91 0.94 23.21 7.45
C GLU A 91 0.74 22.04 8.42
N ARG A 92 0.62 22.33 9.72
CA ARG A 92 0.26 21.34 10.73
C ARG A 92 -1.09 20.69 10.43
N GLN A 93 -2.11 21.51 10.17
CA GLN A 93 -3.44 21.00 9.81
C GLN A 93 -3.39 20.09 8.57
N TYR A 94 -2.60 20.46 7.56
CA TYR A 94 -2.41 19.64 6.38
C TYR A 94 -1.67 18.33 6.67
N ARG A 95 -0.60 18.37 7.48
CA ARG A 95 0.15 17.18 7.90
C ARG A 95 -0.73 16.23 8.72
N ASP A 96 -1.48 16.76 9.68
CA ASP A 96 -2.37 15.97 10.54
C ASP A 96 -3.50 15.32 9.69
N ALA A 97 -4.11 16.06 8.74
CA ALA A 97 -5.11 15.50 7.82
C ALA A 97 -4.56 14.36 6.92
N ARG A 98 -3.32 14.50 6.43
CA ARG A 98 -2.63 13.42 5.69
C ARG A 98 -2.38 12.21 6.58
N PHE A 99 -1.94 12.43 7.82
CA PHE A 99 -1.72 11.37 8.80
C PHE A 99 -3.01 10.60 9.08
N GLU A 100 -4.09 11.30 9.43
CA GLU A 100 -5.41 10.68 9.68
C GLU A 100 -5.93 9.91 8.46
N THR A 101 -5.68 10.42 7.24
CA THR A 101 -6.06 9.72 6.01
C THR A 101 -5.29 8.41 5.86
N GLN A 102 -3.98 8.42 6.12
CA GLN A 102 -3.15 7.22 6.03
C GLN A 102 -3.48 6.21 7.14
N GLU A 103 -3.68 6.67 8.38
CA GLU A 103 -4.07 5.82 9.50
C GLU A 103 -5.41 5.13 9.22
N TRP A 104 -6.41 5.89 8.77
CA TRP A 104 -7.70 5.32 8.37
C TRP A 104 -7.57 4.26 7.27
N ASN A 105 -6.72 4.52 6.26
CA ASN A 105 -6.46 3.59 5.18
C ASN A 105 -5.80 2.30 5.68
N GLN A 106 -4.81 2.43 6.56
CA GLN A 106 -4.12 1.32 7.22
C GLN A 106 -5.10 0.45 7.99
N THR A 107 -5.94 1.06 8.84
CA THR A 107 -6.97 0.34 9.62
C THR A 107 -7.95 -0.40 8.72
N PHE A 108 -8.47 0.25 7.68
CA PHE A 108 -9.41 -0.39 6.75
C PHE A 108 -8.81 -1.65 6.10
N TRP A 109 -7.59 -1.54 5.56
CA TRP A 109 -6.94 -2.66 4.87
C TRP A 109 -6.47 -3.76 5.81
N LYS A 110 -6.04 -3.42 7.03
CA LYS A 110 -5.76 -4.40 8.08
C LYS A 110 -6.99 -5.25 8.40
N ASP A 111 -8.14 -4.61 8.63
CA ASP A 111 -9.39 -5.30 8.94
C ASP A 111 -9.89 -6.12 7.74
N HIS A 112 -9.84 -5.55 6.54
CA HIS A 112 -10.23 -6.22 5.30
C HIS A 112 -9.38 -7.48 5.05
N ASN A 113 -8.06 -7.35 5.12
CA ASN A 113 -7.13 -8.46 4.88
C ASN A 113 -7.29 -9.56 5.95
N THR A 114 -7.54 -9.18 7.20
CA THR A 114 -7.80 -10.13 8.28
C THR A 114 -9.06 -10.95 8.00
N LYS A 115 -10.14 -10.30 7.55
CA LYS A 115 -11.39 -10.99 7.17
C LYS A 115 -11.18 -11.89 5.95
N PHE A 116 -10.49 -11.37 4.93
CA PHE A 116 -10.17 -12.13 3.72
C PHE A 116 -9.39 -13.41 4.03
N LYS A 117 -8.31 -13.33 4.84
CA LYS A 117 -7.50 -14.49 5.23
C LYS A 117 -8.36 -15.55 5.93
N LYS A 118 -9.18 -15.14 6.91
CA LYS A 118 -10.10 -16.04 7.63
C LYS A 118 -11.11 -16.72 6.72
N LEU A 119 -11.79 -15.96 5.86
CA LEU A 119 -12.80 -16.52 4.95
C LEU A 119 -12.16 -17.44 3.90
N LYS A 120 -10.97 -17.10 3.42
CA LYS A 120 -10.21 -17.94 2.48
C LYS A 120 -9.81 -19.27 3.11
N GLU A 121 -9.27 -19.23 4.33
CA GLU A 121 -8.89 -20.43 5.08
C GLU A 121 -10.10 -21.34 5.34
N GLU A 122 -11.25 -20.76 5.73
CA GLU A 122 -12.48 -21.51 5.92
C GLU A 122 -12.95 -22.16 4.61
N PHE A 123 -12.96 -21.41 3.51
CA PHE A 123 -13.35 -21.93 2.20
C PHE A 123 -12.47 -23.11 1.77
N ILE A 124 -11.16 -22.97 1.91
CA ILE A 124 -10.19 -24.03 1.60
C ILE A 124 -10.48 -25.26 2.47
N ARG A 125 -10.67 -25.07 3.77
CA ARG A 125 -10.95 -26.15 4.73
C ARG A 125 -12.22 -26.93 4.38
N VAL A 126 -13.31 -26.23 4.08
CA VAL A 126 -14.60 -26.84 3.73
C VAL A 126 -14.49 -27.62 2.43
N ARG A 127 -13.95 -27.00 1.37
CA ARG A 127 -13.83 -27.65 0.05
C ARG A 127 -12.88 -28.86 0.06
N LEU A 128 -11.77 -28.80 0.80
CA LEU A 128 -10.88 -29.96 0.94
C LEU A 128 -11.57 -31.12 1.67
N ARG A 129 -12.38 -30.83 2.70
CA ARG A 129 -13.16 -31.85 3.42
C ARG A 129 -14.23 -32.48 2.54
N GLU A 130 -14.95 -31.68 1.76
CA GLU A 130 -15.97 -32.18 0.81
C GLU A 130 -15.36 -33.11 -0.25
N LYS A 131 -14.16 -32.79 -0.73
CA LYS A 131 -13.52 -33.51 -1.84
C LYS A 131 -12.77 -34.77 -1.40
N TYR A 132 -12.15 -34.76 -0.22
CA TYR A 132 -11.23 -35.82 0.22
C TYR A 132 -11.59 -36.43 1.58
N GLY A 133 -12.68 -36.01 2.22
CA GLY A 133 -13.06 -36.48 3.55
C GLY A 133 -12.02 -36.12 4.61
N ASN A 134 -11.69 -37.07 5.49
CA ASN A 134 -10.73 -36.87 6.58
C ASN A 134 -9.26 -37.15 6.17
N ASP A 135 -9.02 -37.67 4.97
CA ASP A 135 -7.67 -38.02 4.47
C ASP A 135 -7.00 -36.83 3.76
N THR A 136 -6.89 -35.70 4.46
CA THR A 136 -6.32 -34.45 3.95
C THR A 136 -4.79 -34.35 4.07
N LYS A 137 -4.11 -35.41 4.54
CA LYS A 137 -2.67 -35.37 4.88
C LYS A 137 -1.76 -34.98 3.70
N ASP A 138 -2.13 -35.35 2.48
CA ASP A 138 -1.28 -35.20 1.30
C ASP A 138 -1.70 -34.07 0.34
N ARG A 139 -2.85 -33.40 0.57
CA ARG A 139 -3.35 -32.33 -0.32
C ARG A 139 -3.73 -31.07 0.44
N LYS A 140 -2.96 -30.00 0.20
CA LYS A 140 -3.02 -28.74 0.97
C LYS A 140 -3.63 -27.55 0.22
N SER A 141 -3.96 -27.68 -1.07
CA SER A 141 -4.45 -26.56 -1.88
C SER A 141 -5.52 -26.97 -2.89
N LEU A 142 -6.47 -26.07 -3.14
CA LEU A 142 -7.49 -26.19 -4.18
C LEU A 142 -6.93 -25.81 -5.56
N SER A 143 -7.61 -26.24 -6.63
CA SER A 143 -7.34 -25.76 -7.99
C SER A 143 -7.60 -24.26 -8.12
N ALA A 144 -6.98 -23.62 -9.11
CA ALA A 144 -7.25 -22.22 -9.44
C ALA A 144 -8.74 -21.97 -9.75
N ASP A 145 -9.39 -22.87 -10.49
CA ASP A 145 -10.81 -22.77 -10.82
C ASP A 145 -11.70 -22.80 -9.55
N GLU A 146 -11.39 -23.71 -8.63
CA GLU A 146 -12.12 -23.81 -7.35
C GLU A 146 -11.90 -22.58 -6.47
N MET A 147 -10.67 -22.03 -6.46
CA MET A 147 -10.37 -20.77 -5.78
C MET A 147 -11.03 -19.56 -6.44
N SER A 148 -11.26 -19.60 -7.76
CA SER A 148 -11.91 -18.51 -8.49
C SER A 148 -13.34 -18.26 -8.02
N GLU A 149 -14.06 -19.33 -7.64
CA GLU A 149 -15.41 -19.25 -7.07
C GLU A 149 -15.40 -18.45 -5.75
N PHE A 150 -14.41 -18.69 -4.88
CA PHE A 150 -14.23 -17.92 -3.66
C PHE A 150 -13.96 -16.45 -3.96
N TYR A 151 -13.03 -16.15 -4.88
CA TYR A 151 -12.67 -14.77 -5.18
C TYR A 151 -13.85 -13.99 -5.74
N LYS A 152 -14.59 -14.58 -6.68
CA LYS A 152 -15.81 -13.97 -7.21
C LYS A 152 -16.82 -13.69 -6.10
N LYS A 153 -17.15 -14.70 -5.29
CA LYS A 153 -18.11 -14.55 -4.19
C LYS A 153 -17.67 -13.48 -3.18
N PHE A 154 -16.40 -13.49 -2.79
CA PHE A 154 -15.86 -12.51 -1.85
C PHE A 154 -15.99 -11.08 -2.40
N LEU A 155 -15.69 -10.87 -3.68
CA LEU A 155 -15.84 -9.56 -4.33
C LEU A 155 -17.29 -9.11 -4.41
N ASP A 156 -18.21 -10.02 -4.76
CA ASP A 156 -19.65 -9.73 -4.83
C ASP A 156 -20.18 -9.38 -3.42
N ASP A 157 -19.85 -10.16 -2.40
CA ASP A 157 -20.29 -9.97 -1.01
C ASP A 157 -19.77 -8.66 -0.38
N HIS A 158 -18.63 -8.15 -0.84
CA HIS A 158 -17.97 -6.95 -0.29
C HIS A 158 -18.05 -5.73 -1.21
N GLN A 159 -18.84 -5.79 -2.28
CA GLN A 159 -18.94 -4.71 -3.26
C GLN A 159 -19.35 -3.38 -2.62
N GLU A 160 -20.37 -3.37 -1.77
CA GLU A 160 -20.86 -2.15 -1.11
C GLU A 160 -19.83 -1.58 -0.13
N VAL A 161 -19.09 -2.43 0.58
CA VAL A 161 -18.00 -2.00 1.47
C VAL A 161 -16.89 -1.30 0.67
N HIS A 162 -16.54 -1.81 -0.51
CA HIS A 162 -15.56 -1.17 -1.38
C HIS A 162 -16.05 0.15 -1.98
N LYS A 163 -17.35 0.24 -2.33
CA LYS A 163 -17.96 1.51 -2.79
C LYS A 163 -17.89 2.58 -1.71
N GLU A 164 -18.25 2.22 -0.48
CA GLU A 164 -18.19 3.09 0.69
C GLU A 164 -16.75 3.55 0.96
N TYR A 165 -15.81 2.61 0.99
CA TYR A 165 -14.38 2.92 1.14
C TYR A 165 -13.91 3.90 0.07
N ASN A 166 -14.18 3.64 -1.22
CA ASN A 166 -13.74 4.51 -2.30
C ASN A 166 -14.33 5.91 -2.16
N ARG A 167 -15.61 6.03 -1.76
CA ARG A 167 -16.25 7.33 -1.52
C ARG A 167 -15.52 8.12 -0.44
N GLU A 168 -15.25 7.50 0.71
CA GLU A 168 -14.54 8.15 1.81
C GLU A 168 -13.07 8.43 1.47
N TRP A 169 -12.42 7.55 0.70
CA TRP A 169 -11.06 7.76 0.18
C TRP A 169 -10.99 9.02 -0.68
N TYR A 170 -11.91 9.18 -1.65
CA TYR A 170 -11.96 10.38 -2.48
C TYR A 170 -12.25 11.64 -1.66
N LYS A 171 -13.19 11.58 -0.72
CA LYS A 171 -13.52 12.70 0.16
C LYS A 171 -12.32 13.17 0.98
N LYS A 172 -11.58 12.23 1.61
CA LYS A 172 -10.38 12.55 2.39
C LYS A 172 -9.27 13.12 1.51
N ASN A 173 -9.04 12.55 0.33
CA ASN A 173 -8.04 13.06 -0.62
C ASN A 173 -8.40 14.44 -1.19
N ALA A 174 -9.68 14.71 -1.45
CA ALA A 174 -10.14 16.03 -1.86
C ALA A 174 -9.88 17.08 -0.77
N ASN A 175 -10.12 16.74 0.50
CA ASN A 175 -9.77 17.61 1.63
C ASN A 175 -8.25 17.85 1.74
N ASN A 176 -7.43 16.81 1.57
CA ASN A 176 -5.97 16.95 1.55
C ASN A 176 -5.50 17.85 0.41
N LEU A 177 -6.07 17.72 -0.79
CA LEU A 177 -5.74 18.58 -1.93
C LEU A 177 -6.09 20.05 -1.66
N LEU A 178 -7.26 20.30 -1.07
CA LEU A 178 -7.69 21.63 -0.68
C LEU A 178 -6.72 22.25 0.35
N LEU A 179 -6.33 21.51 1.39
CA LEU A 179 -5.37 21.96 2.39
C LEU A 179 -3.99 22.20 1.77
N ALA A 180 -3.49 21.30 0.93
CA ALA A 180 -2.24 21.46 0.20
C ALA A 180 -2.24 22.75 -0.63
N THR A 181 -3.34 23.01 -1.33
CA THR A 181 -3.53 24.22 -2.14
C THR A 181 -3.47 25.48 -1.26
N ARG A 182 -4.13 25.48 -0.10
CA ARG A 182 -4.09 26.62 0.83
C ARG A 182 -2.68 26.84 1.39
N VAL A 183 -1.97 25.78 1.80
CA VAL A 183 -0.57 25.84 2.27
C VAL A 183 0.33 26.45 1.20
N TYR A 184 0.19 26.03 -0.05
CA TYR A 184 0.97 26.53 -1.17
C TYR A 184 0.82 28.05 -1.35
N PHE A 185 -0.41 28.55 -1.32
CA PHE A 185 -0.67 29.99 -1.45
C PHE A 185 -0.13 30.78 -0.24
N GLN A 186 -0.24 30.24 0.98
CA GLN A 186 0.33 30.86 2.17
C GLN A 186 1.86 30.96 2.09
N GLN A 187 2.55 29.88 1.73
CA GLN A 187 4.01 29.87 1.58
C GLN A 187 4.47 30.87 0.51
N ARG A 188 3.74 30.97 -0.60
CA ARG A 188 4.03 31.98 -1.64
C ARG A 188 3.85 33.40 -1.15
N GLY A 189 2.78 33.68 -0.41
CA GLY A 189 2.56 35.01 0.19
C GLY A 189 3.65 35.39 1.18
N ASN A 190 4.10 34.45 2.01
CA ASN A 190 5.17 34.68 2.98
C ASN A 190 6.55 34.92 2.34
N LYS A 191 6.81 34.36 1.17
CA LYS A 191 8.09 34.53 0.45
C LYS A 191 8.21 35.89 -0.26
N GLN A 192 7.09 36.57 -0.51
CA GLN A 192 7.02 37.87 -1.18
C GLN A 192 7.14 39.05 -0.20
N ARG A 193 7.17 38.78 1.11
CA ARG A 193 7.38 39.75 2.19
C ARG A 193 8.81 39.67 2.68
#